data_AF-A0AAD8UY43-F1
#
_entry.id   AF-A0AAD8UY43-F1
#
_cell.length_a   1.000
_cell.length_b   1.000
_cell.length_c   1.000
_cell.angle_alpha   90.00
_cell.angle_beta   90.00
_cell.angle_gamma   90.00
#
_symmetry.space_group_name_H-M   'P 1'
#
loop_
_entity.id
_entity.type
_entity.pdbx_description
1 polymer ?
#
loop_
_entity_poly.entity_id
_entity_poly.type
_entity_poly.pdbx_seq_one_letter_code
_entity_poly.pdbx_strand_id
1 'polypeptide(L)'
;MWKTHAFRRALGPLLKQLDAEYDIPAEQTSTEENTSEETQSSQRDSSSGTSGKPPREPGLTTVGFQEKALLSSLTETLVDDPEEVKSILEDIQPHLPVTLQVKLWPVVTLSAYRSRVKLARQRISLRQAQLPLKADIADKCRWLNEKKAILDAKTDTSVSTAELEVLRKELEALEERVRVTKQLIQDKEVLIAHSHEEAEGLKAELKTDLPKFAP
;
A
#
# COMPACT_ATOMS: atom_id res chain seq x y z
N MET A 1 0.64 -13.10 -11.49
CA MET A 1 1.69 -13.27 -10.45
C MET A 1 3.10 -12.76 -10.82
N TRP A 2 3.39 -12.35 -12.05
CA TRP A 2 4.76 -11.95 -12.48
C TRP A 2 5.20 -10.53 -12.06
N LYS A 3 4.26 -9.60 -11.83
CA LYS A 3 4.55 -8.18 -11.52
C LYS A 3 5.18 -7.97 -10.14
N THR A 4 4.84 -8.78 -9.14
CA THR A 4 5.46 -8.75 -7.80
C THR A 4 6.89 -9.28 -7.79
N HIS A 5 7.20 -10.22 -8.70
CA HIS A 5 8.53 -10.81 -8.81
C HIS A 5 9.54 -9.82 -9.41
N ALA A 6 9.14 -9.04 -10.43
CA ALA A 6 10.00 -8.04 -11.04
C ALA A 6 10.37 -6.90 -10.07
N PHE A 7 9.39 -6.42 -9.30
CA PHE A 7 9.61 -5.35 -8.31
C PHE A 7 10.57 -5.80 -7.20
N ARG A 8 10.40 -7.02 -6.67
CA ARG A 8 11.28 -7.60 -5.65
C ARG A 8 12.71 -7.85 -6.17
N ARG A 9 12.86 -8.20 -7.44
CA ARG A 9 14.18 -8.44 -8.07
C ARG A 9 14.93 -7.13 -8.36
N ALA A 10 14.21 -6.06 -8.70
CA ALA A 10 14.81 -4.76 -8.99
C ALA A 10 15.20 -3.99 -7.72
N LEU A 11 14.35 -3.99 -6.69
CA LEU A 11 14.57 -3.19 -5.47
C LEU A 11 15.22 -3.98 -4.32
N GLY A 12 15.19 -5.31 -4.36
CA GLY A 12 15.81 -6.15 -3.33
C GLY A 12 17.31 -5.87 -3.11
N PRO A 13 18.13 -5.73 -4.17
CA PRO A 13 19.54 -5.36 -4.02
C PRO A 13 19.76 -3.93 -3.52
N LEU A 14 18.94 -2.97 -3.94
CA LEU A 14 19.02 -1.56 -3.52
C LEU A 14 18.67 -1.38 -2.03
N LEU A 15 17.69 -2.13 -1.53
CA LEU A 15 17.35 -2.14 -0.10
C LEU A 15 18.47 -2.78 0.73
N LYS A 16 19.09 -3.85 0.23
CA LYS A 16 20.25 -4.48 0.90
C LYS A 16 21.49 -3.59 0.95
N GLN A 17 21.69 -2.71 -0.04
CA GLN A 17 22.80 -1.75 -0.01
C GLN A 17 22.59 -0.66 1.04
N LEU A 18 21.34 -0.23 1.28
CA LEU A 18 21.02 0.71 2.35
C LEU A 18 21.20 0.12 3.75
N ASP A 19 20.96 -1.18 3.92
CA ASP A 19 21.24 -1.87 5.19
C ASP A 19 22.75 -2.11 5.39
N ALA A 20 23.47 -2.48 4.33
CA ALA A 20 24.92 -2.74 4.39
C ALA A 20 25.78 -1.47 4.57
N GLU A 21 25.33 -0.30 4.12
CA GLU A 21 26.04 0.97 4.32
C GLU A 21 25.87 1.52 5.76
N TYR A 22 24.99 0.91 6.57
CA TYR A 22 24.74 1.31 7.97
C TYR A 22 25.12 0.27 9.02
N ASP A 23 25.60 -0.92 8.64
CA ASP A 23 26.17 -1.90 9.56
C ASP A 23 27.66 -1.64 9.79
N ILE A 24 27.97 -0.88 10.84
CA ILE A 24 29.28 -0.86 11.48
C ILE A 24 29.25 -1.94 12.58
N PRO A 25 30.25 -2.84 12.66
CA PRO A 25 30.19 -4.04 13.48
C PRO A 25 29.96 -3.71 14.96
N ALA A 26 28.95 -4.35 15.54
CA ALA A 26 28.81 -4.46 16.98
C ALA A 26 29.96 -5.33 17.51
N GLU A 27 31.05 -4.69 17.93
CA GLU A 27 31.98 -5.33 18.85
C GLU A 27 31.38 -5.40 20.25
N GLN A 28 31.64 -6.54 20.87
CA GLN A 28 30.92 -7.16 21.96
C GLN A 28 31.33 -6.63 23.35
N THR A 29 30.62 -7.17 24.35
CA THR A 29 30.78 -7.09 25.81
C THR A 29 29.94 -5.98 26.46
N SER A 30 29.03 -6.25 27.40
CA SER A 30 28.71 -7.46 28.16
C SER A 30 27.26 -7.40 28.66
N THR A 31 26.66 -8.59 28.70
CA THR A 31 25.53 -9.08 29.48
C THR A 31 25.12 -8.25 30.69
N GLU A 32 23.84 -7.93 30.82
CA GLU A 32 23.07 -8.22 32.04
C GLU A 32 21.57 -8.20 31.73
N GLU A 33 20.94 -9.32 32.07
CA GLU A 33 19.51 -9.58 32.06
C GLU A 33 18.79 -8.63 33.03
N ASN A 34 17.60 -8.17 32.64
CA ASN A 34 16.46 -8.27 33.54
C ASN A 34 15.14 -8.19 32.76
N THR A 35 14.48 -9.32 32.76
CA THR A 35 13.09 -9.58 32.45
C THR A 35 12.19 -8.87 33.46
N SER A 36 11.14 -8.18 33.01
CA SER A 36 9.82 -8.19 33.66
C SER A 36 8.78 -7.61 32.71
N GLU A 37 7.72 -8.39 32.56
CA GLU A 37 6.53 -8.20 31.75
C GLU A 37 5.53 -7.21 32.41
N GLU A 38 4.45 -6.95 31.67
CA GLU A 38 3.10 -6.48 32.08
C GLU A 38 2.68 -5.16 31.37
N THR A 39 2.05 -5.23 30.19
CA THR A 39 0.62 -5.49 29.87
C THR A 39 -0.34 -4.35 30.27
N GLN A 40 -0.95 -3.71 29.27
CA GLN A 40 -2.37 -3.26 29.14
C GLN A 40 -2.42 -2.04 28.20
N SER A 41 -2.89 -2.16 26.96
CA SER A 41 -4.30 -2.31 26.53
C SER A 41 -5.20 -1.20 27.06
N SER A 42 -5.50 -0.18 26.24
CA SER A 42 -6.87 0.31 26.14
C SER A 42 -7.11 1.13 24.88
N GLN A 43 -7.90 0.50 24.01
CA GLN A 43 -8.73 1.07 22.96
C GLN A 43 -9.76 2.04 23.55
N ARG A 44 -10.02 3.18 22.91
CA ARG A 44 -11.33 3.87 22.92
C ARG A 44 -11.59 4.59 21.61
N ASP A 45 -12.75 4.29 21.08
CA ASP A 45 -13.38 4.87 19.92
C ASP A 45 -13.89 6.31 20.14
N SER A 46 -13.87 7.06 19.04
CA SER A 46 -14.95 7.92 18.50
C SER A 46 -15.93 8.60 19.45
N SER A 47 -15.97 9.95 19.39
CA SER A 47 -17.20 10.67 19.05
C SER A 47 -16.95 12.14 18.69
N SER A 48 -17.65 12.55 17.64
CA SER A 48 -17.91 13.89 17.09
C SER A 48 -18.14 15.02 18.11
N GLY A 49 -17.83 16.25 17.69
CA GLY A 49 -18.57 17.41 18.18
C GLY A 49 -17.89 18.76 18.03
N THR A 50 -18.28 19.48 16.98
CA THR A 50 -18.50 20.95 16.94
C THR A 50 -17.34 21.92 17.21
N SER A 51 -16.94 22.57 16.11
CA SER A 51 -16.86 24.04 15.96
C SER A 51 -16.44 24.85 17.19
N GLY A 52 -15.16 25.20 17.22
CA GLY A 52 -14.62 26.22 18.10
C GLY A 52 -13.28 26.69 17.55
N LYS A 53 -13.32 27.63 16.61
CA LYS A 53 -12.14 28.35 16.11
C LYS A 53 -11.49 29.07 17.29
N PRO A 54 -10.25 28.74 17.73
CA PRO A 54 -9.60 29.54 18.74
C PRO A 54 -9.13 30.85 18.10
N PRO A 55 -9.12 31.97 18.85
CA PRO A 55 -8.56 33.23 18.37
C PRO A 55 -7.09 33.02 18.02
N ARG A 56 -6.65 33.56 16.88
CA ARG A 56 -5.23 33.78 16.60
C ARG A 56 -4.69 34.67 17.70
N GLU A 57 -3.95 34.09 18.64
CA GLU A 57 -3.01 34.81 19.49
C GLU A 57 -1.67 34.92 18.75
N PRO A 58 -1.23 36.12 18.35
CA PRO A 58 0.15 36.35 17.97
C PRO A 58 0.93 36.72 19.24
N GLY A 59 1.70 35.79 19.82
CA GLY A 59 2.58 36.18 20.94
C GLY A 59 3.41 35.13 21.66
N LEU A 60 3.07 33.83 21.59
CA LEU A 60 3.71 32.82 22.46
C LEU A 60 4.76 31.93 21.76
N THR A 61 4.94 32.04 20.45
CA THR A 61 5.91 31.21 19.72
C THR A 61 7.35 31.70 19.88
N THR A 62 7.58 33.01 20.00
CA THR A 62 8.93 33.60 19.98
C THR A 62 9.80 33.14 21.16
N VAL A 63 9.22 33.00 22.36
CA VAL A 63 9.97 32.63 23.57
C VAL A 63 10.46 31.17 23.49
N GLY A 64 9.63 30.23 23.04
CA GLY A 64 10.00 28.83 22.93
C GLY A 64 11.02 28.52 21.81
N PHE A 65 11.05 29.33 20.74
CA PHE A 65 12.09 29.23 19.72
C PHE A 65 13.44 29.79 20.20
N GLN A 66 13.43 30.88 20.96
CA GLN A 66 14.64 31.44 21.55
C GLN A 66 15.26 30.53 22.61
N GLU A 67 14.44 29.94 23.49
CA GLU A 67 14.90 29.00 24.51
C GLU A 67 15.55 27.75 23.89
N LYS A 68 14.93 27.19 22.84
CA LYS A 68 15.51 26.06 22.09
C LYS A 68 16.81 26.43 21.40
N ALA A 69 16.93 27.62 20.84
CA ALA A 69 18.15 28.10 20.20
C ALA A 69 19.29 28.27 21.23
N LEU A 70 18.99 28.83 22.40
CA LEU A 70 19.94 28.99 23.51
C LEU A 70 20.43 27.65 24.06
N LEU A 71 19.51 26.71 24.30
CA LEU A 71 19.85 25.36 24.76
C LEU A 71 20.64 24.59 23.70
N SER A 72 20.29 24.75 22.42
CA SER A 72 21.05 24.15 21.32
C SER A 72 22.47 24.71 21.30
N SER A 73 22.63 26.04 21.34
CA SER A 73 23.95 26.70 21.39
C SER A 73 24.80 26.24 22.57
N LEU A 74 24.21 26.15 23.77
CA LEU A 74 24.91 25.69 24.97
C LEU A 74 25.34 24.23 24.83
N THR A 75 24.49 23.39 24.24
CA THR A 75 24.80 21.99 23.97
C THR A 75 25.90 21.88 22.92
N GLU A 76 25.91 22.74 21.91
CA GLU A 76 26.99 22.77 20.91
C GLU A 76 28.33 23.13 21.54
N THR A 77 28.37 24.18 22.37
CA THR A 77 29.59 24.55 23.10
C THR A 77 30.10 23.42 23.98
N LEU A 78 29.21 22.73 24.70
CA LEU A 78 29.58 21.60 25.56
C LEU A 78 30.10 20.39 24.77
N VAL A 79 29.54 20.12 23.58
CA VAL A 79 29.99 19.03 22.71
C VAL A 79 31.31 19.38 22.01
N ASP A 80 31.55 20.65 21.73
CA ASP A 80 32.77 21.12 21.09
C ASP A 80 33.95 21.27 22.05
N ASP A 81 33.75 21.76 23.28
CA ASP A 81 34.81 21.85 24.28
C ASP A 81 34.38 21.35 25.67
N PRO A 82 34.31 20.03 25.88
CA PRO A 82 34.02 19.47 27.20
C PRO A 82 35.21 19.57 28.16
N GLU A 83 36.43 19.87 27.69
CA GLU A 83 37.63 19.92 28.53
C GLU A 83 37.67 21.22 29.35
N GLU A 84 37.19 22.34 28.79
CA GLU A 84 37.02 23.59 29.55
C GLU A 84 36.08 23.40 30.75
N VAL A 85 34.93 22.76 30.54
CA VAL A 85 33.96 22.47 31.60
C VAL A 85 34.52 21.48 32.63
N LYS A 86 35.28 20.49 32.17
CA LYS A 86 35.95 19.53 33.03
C LYS A 86 37.00 20.20 33.92
N SER A 87 37.84 21.08 33.37
CA SER A 87 38.86 21.83 34.12
C SER A 87 38.23 22.69 35.22
N ILE A 88 37.16 23.43 34.90
CA ILE A 88 36.44 24.25 35.89
C ILE A 88 35.85 23.39 37.00
N LEU A 89 35.30 22.21 36.66
CA LEU A 89 34.72 21.29 37.64
C LEU A 89 35.77 20.66 38.56
N GLU A 90 36.95 20.32 38.03
CA GLU A 90 38.09 19.82 38.81
C GLU A 90 38.62 20.90 39.77
N ASP A 91 38.67 22.17 39.34
CA ASP A 91 39.11 23.31 40.17
C ASP A 91 38.16 23.60 41.35
N ILE A 92 36.84 23.50 41.14
CA ILE A 92 35.85 23.76 42.21
C ILE A 92 35.55 22.54 43.07
N GLN A 93 35.95 21.34 42.63
CA GLN A 93 35.71 20.07 43.32
C GLN A 93 36.05 20.10 44.83
N PRO A 94 37.21 20.65 45.28
CA PRO A 94 37.58 20.64 46.69
C PRO A 94 36.67 21.49 47.59
N HIS A 95 35.93 22.44 46.99
CA HIS A 95 35.07 23.38 47.68
C HIS A 95 33.60 22.95 47.73
N LEU A 96 33.26 21.85 47.04
CA LEU A 96 31.89 21.36 46.97
C LEU A 96 31.61 20.29 48.03
N PRO A 97 30.41 20.29 48.64
CA PRO A 97 29.93 19.16 49.44
C PRO A 97 29.97 17.85 48.65
N VAL A 98 30.31 16.75 49.32
CA VAL A 98 30.43 15.39 48.71
C VAL A 98 29.17 14.99 47.93
N THR A 99 27.99 15.38 48.41
CA THR A 99 26.70 15.13 47.74
C THR A 99 26.60 15.78 46.35
N LEU A 100 27.22 16.94 46.15
CA LEU A 100 27.27 17.62 44.86
C LEU A 100 28.37 17.05 43.97
N GLN A 101 29.51 16.63 44.55
CA GLN A 101 30.60 16.01 43.79
C GLN A 101 30.12 14.74 43.07
N VAL A 102 29.38 13.85 43.74
CA VAL A 102 28.84 12.62 43.14
C VAL A 102 27.88 12.93 41.98
N LYS A 103 27.08 14.00 42.09
CA LYS A 103 26.13 14.39 41.04
C LYS A 103 26.80 15.05 39.83
N LEU A 104 27.91 15.75 40.05
CA LEU A 104 28.65 16.46 38.99
C LEU A 104 29.70 15.59 38.31
N TRP A 105 30.12 14.48 38.93
CA TRP A 105 31.16 13.59 38.40
C TRP A 105 30.87 13.02 36.99
N PRO A 106 29.63 12.65 36.61
CA PRO A 106 29.34 12.26 35.23
C PRO A 106 29.66 13.35 34.20
N VAL A 107 29.61 14.63 34.59
CA VAL A 107 29.93 15.77 33.71
C VAL A 107 31.43 15.81 33.39
N VAL A 108 32.28 15.46 34.35
CA VAL A 108 33.74 15.31 34.19
C VAL A 108 34.07 14.19 33.19
N THR A 109 33.21 13.18 33.06
CA THR A 109 33.37 12.07 32.11
C THR A 109 32.84 12.35 30.70
N LEU A 110 32.21 13.51 30.44
CA LEU A 110 31.62 13.82 29.13
C LEU A 110 32.64 13.84 28.00
N SER A 111 33.88 14.21 28.29
CA SER A 111 34.91 14.22 27.25
C SER A 111 35.24 12.84 26.70
N ALA A 112 35.08 11.78 27.50
CA ALA A 112 35.19 10.39 27.05
C ALA A 112 34.13 10.02 26.00
N TYR A 113 32.99 10.71 25.97
CA TYR A 113 31.89 10.46 25.03
C TYR A 113 31.88 11.42 23.83
N ARG A 114 32.78 12.41 23.77
CA ARG A 114 32.80 13.46 22.76
C ARG A 114 32.73 12.93 21.33
N SER A 115 33.57 11.96 20.99
CA SER A 115 33.62 11.35 19.65
C SER A 115 32.29 10.68 19.27
N ARG A 116 31.69 9.92 20.21
CA ARG A 116 30.41 9.23 20.03
C ARG A 116 29.27 10.22 19.82
N VAL A 117 29.22 11.29 20.62
CA VAL A 117 28.20 12.33 20.51
C VAL A 117 28.34 13.10 19.19
N LYS A 118 29.55 13.46 18.77
CA LYS A 118 29.80 14.10 17.47
C LYS A 118 29.36 13.22 16.30
N LEU A 119 29.68 11.93 16.33
CA LEU A 119 29.25 10.98 15.30
C LEU A 119 27.73 10.81 15.27
N ALA A 120 27.09 10.68 16.44
CA ALA A 120 25.63 10.58 16.53
C ALA A 120 24.94 11.82 15.95
N ARG A 121 25.48 13.01 16.25
CA ARG A 121 24.99 14.28 15.69
C ARG A 121 25.12 14.34 14.17
N GLN A 122 26.28 13.98 13.61
CA GLN A 122 26.47 13.91 12.16
C GLN A 122 25.43 12.98 11.51
N ARG A 123 25.18 11.81 12.11
CA ARG A 123 24.15 10.87 11.62
C ARG A 123 22.74 11.48 11.66
N ILE A 124 22.38 12.20 12.72
CA ILE A 124 21.09 12.87 12.84
C ILE A 124 20.96 13.95 11.75
N SER A 125 21.96 14.81 11.59
CA SER A 125 21.96 15.87 10.58
C SER A 125 21.86 15.31 9.15
N LEU A 126 22.59 14.24 8.84
CA LEU A 126 22.51 13.56 7.54
C LEU A 126 21.10 13.00 7.29
N ARG A 127 20.48 12.38 8.28
CA ARG A 127 19.11 11.86 8.16
C ARG A 127 18.08 12.97 7.98
N GLN A 128 18.25 14.08 8.72
CA GLN A 128 17.39 15.26 8.58
C GLN A 128 17.51 15.87 7.17
N ALA A 129 18.73 15.96 6.63
CA ALA A 129 18.97 16.43 5.27
C ALA A 129 18.33 15.53 4.20
N GLN A 130 18.13 14.25 4.48
CA GLN A 130 17.45 13.31 3.58
C GLN A 130 15.91 13.36 3.64
N LEU A 131 15.31 14.03 4.64
CA LEU A 131 13.85 14.07 4.81
C LEU A 131 13.11 14.62 3.57
N PRO A 132 13.55 15.71 2.91
CA PRO A 132 12.85 16.23 1.74
C PRO A 132 12.84 15.23 0.57
N LEU A 133 13.97 14.55 0.34
CA LEU A 133 14.08 13.52 -0.69
C LEU A 133 13.17 12.33 -0.40
N LYS A 134 13.11 11.87 0.85
CA LYS A 134 12.21 10.78 1.27
C LYS A 134 10.74 11.16 1.07
N ALA A 135 10.38 12.41 1.38
CA ALA A 135 9.03 12.92 1.15
C ALA A 135 8.68 12.93 -0.35
N ASP A 136 9.56 13.48 -1.21
CA ASP A 136 9.35 13.50 -2.66
C ASP A 136 9.22 12.09 -3.26
N ILE A 137 10.04 11.14 -2.82
CA ILE A 137 9.94 9.73 -3.23
C ILE A 137 8.58 9.16 -2.83
N ALA A 138 8.14 9.39 -1.58
CA ALA A 138 6.85 8.90 -1.10
C ALA A 138 5.69 9.48 -1.92
N ASP A 139 5.75 10.76 -2.24
CA ASP A 139 4.74 11.46 -3.05
C ASP A 139 4.66 10.88 -4.46
N LYS A 140 5.80 10.67 -5.11
CA LYS A 140 5.89 10.02 -6.44
C LYS A 140 5.35 8.59 -6.40
N CYS A 141 5.68 7.82 -5.37
CA CYS A 141 5.16 6.46 -5.20
C CYS A 141 3.63 6.45 -5.04
N ARG A 142 3.06 7.36 -4.25
CA ARG A 142 1.60 7.48 -4.11
C ARG A 142 0.94 7.77 -5.45
N TRP A 143 1.44 8.78 -6.18
CA TRP A 143 0.93 9.14 -7.49
C TRP A 143 1.02 8.00 -8.52
N LEU A 144 2.14 7.26 -8.55
CA LEU A 144 2.28 6.09 -9.43
C LEU A 144 1.30 4.97 -9.07
N ASN A 145 1.08 4.73 -7.77
CA ASN A 145 0.14 3.72 -7.31
C ASN A 145 -1.31 4.09 -7.66
N GLU A 146 -1.69 5.36 -7.55
CA GLU A 146 -3.00 5.86 -7.98
C GLU A 146 -3.21 5.67 -9.49
N LYS A 147 -2.22 6.06 -10.30
CA LYS A 147 -2.27 5.84 -11.75
C LYS A 147 -2.39 4.37 -12.11
N LYS A 148 -1.64 3.50 -11.42
CA LYS A 148 -1.72 2.06 -11.60
C LYS A 148 -3.11 1.54 -11.25
N ALA A 149 -3.70 1.98 -10.14
CA ALA A 149 -5.05 1.56 -9.75
C ALA A 149 -6.11 1.96 -10.79
N ILE A 150 -6.01 3.17 -11.35
CA ILE A 150 -6.89 3.62 -12.44
C ILE A 150 -6.71 2.75 -13.69
N LEU A 151 -5.46 2.45 -14.05
CA LEU A 151 -5.18 1.59 -15.21
C LEU A 151 -5.69 0.18 -14.98
N ASP A 152 -5.42 -0.42 -13.82
CA ASP A 152 -5.87 -1.76 -13.47
C ASP A 152 -7.41 -1.83 -13.54
N ALA A 153 -8.14 -0.82 -13.02
CA ALA A 153 -9.60 -0.73 -13.12
C ALA A 153 -10.11 -0.56 -14.57
N LYS A 154 -9.40 0.19 -15.42
CA LYS A 154 -9.77 0.33 -16.85
C LYS A 154 -9.49 -0.95 -17.64
N THR A 155 -8.46 -1.69 -17.27
CA THR A 155 -8.12 -2.98 -17.89
C THR A 155 -8.92 -4.13 -17.30
N ASP A 156 -9.71 -3.88 -16.26
CA ASP A 156 -10.65 -4.87 -15.73
C ASP A 156 -11.80 -5.05 -16.72
N THR A 157 -11.58 -5.97 -17.67
CA THR A 157 -12.58 -6.36 -18.66
C THR A 157 -13.45 -7.50 -18.16
N SER A 158 -13.38 -7.88 -16.87
CA SER A 158 -14.07 -9.04 -16.30
C SER A 158 -15.58 -9.02 -16.58
N VAL A 159 -16.23 -7.87 -16.36
CA VAL A 159 -17.66 -7.69 -16.64
C VAL A 159 -17.98 -7.90 -18.12
N SER A 160 -17.28 -7.20 -19.02
CA SER A 160 -17.50 -7.35 -20.46
C SER A 160 -17.18 -8.75 -20.96
N THR A 161 -16.18 -9.44 -20.38
CA THR A 161 -15.89 -10.84 -20.71
C THR A 161 -17.00 -11.78 -20.25
N ALA A 162 -17.60 -11.53 -19.08
CA ALA A 162 -18.72 -12.33 -18.59
C ALA A 162 -19.98 -12.11 -19.44
N GLU A 163 -20.31 -10.86 -19.79
CA GLU A 163 -21.40 -10.53 -20.71
C GLU A 163 -21.22 -11.19 -22.08
N LEU A 164 -20.00 -11.17 -22.61
CA LEU A 164 -19.69 -11.79 -23.90
C LEU A 164 -19.88 -13.32 -23.85
N GLU A 165 -19.47 -13.98 -22.77
CA GLU A 165 -19.70 -15.41 -22.59
C GLU A 165 -21.20 -15.78 -22.49
N VAL A 166 -22.02 -14.92 -21.86
CA VAL A 166 -23.48 -15.10 -21.86
C VAL A 166 -24.03 -14.99 -23.28
N LEU A 167 -23.67 -13.95 -24.02
CA LEU A 167 -24.12 -13.75 -25.40
C LEU A 167 -23.67 -14.89 -26.34
N ARG A 168 -22.47 -15.44 -26.14
CA ARG A 168 -21.99 -16.62 -26.88
C ARG A 168 -22.89 -17.84 -26.66
N LYS A 169 -23.29 -18.10 -25.41
CA LYS A 169 -24.20 -19.22 -25.08
C LYS A 169 -25.60 -19.00 -25.65
N GLU A 170 -26.10 -17.77 -25.60
CA GLU A 170 -27.39 -17.42 -26.21
C GLU A 170 -27.37 -17.61 -27.72
N LEU A 171 -26.27 -17.22 -28.38
CA LEU A 171 -26.08 -17.43 -29.81
C LEU A 171 -26.10 -18.93 -30.15
N GLU A 172 -25.34 -19.75 -29.42
CA GLU A 172 -25.29 -21.20 -29.62
C GLU A 172 -26.69 -21.83 -29.45
N ALA A 173 -27.43 -21.44 -28.41
CA ALA A 173 -28.80 -21.91 -28.19
C ALA A 173 -29.76 -21.49 -29.32
N LEU A 174 -29.59 -20.28 -29.86
CA LEU A 174 -30.40 -19.77 -30.95
C LEU A 174 -30.08 -20.49 -32.27
N GLU A 175 -28.80 -20.75 -32.55
CA GLU A 175 -28.35 -21.52 -33.71
C GLU A 175 -28.94 -22.94 -33.71
N GLU A 176 -28.97 -23.59 -32.55
CA GLU A 176 -29.58 -24.92 -32.43
C GLU A 176 -31.10 -24.88 -32.68
N ARG A 177 -31.80 -23.88 -32.14
CA ARG A 177 -33.24 -23.68 -32.44
C ARG A 177 -33.51 -23.46 -33.92
N VAL A 178 -32.66 -22.68 -34.59
CA VAL A 178 -32.76 -22.46 -36.04
C VAL A 178 -32.56 -23.77 -36.78
N ARG A 179 -31.59 -24.60 -36.39
CA ARG A 179 -31.35 -25.92 -36.98
C ARG A 179 -32.56 -26.84 -36.85
N VAL A 180 -33.11 -26.97 -35.64
CA VAL A 180 -34.31 -27.78 -35.36
C VAL A 180 -35.51 -27.28 -36.18
N THR A 181 -35.73 -25.97 -36.24
CA THR A 181 -36.87 -25.39 -36.97
C THR A 181 -36.74 -25.62 -38.47
N LYS A 182 -35.53 -25.51 -39.03
CA LYS A 182 -35.27 -25.82 -40.45
C LYS A 182 -35.59 -27.28 -40.78
N GLN A 183 -35.19 -28.21 -39.92
CA GLN A 183 -35.53 -29.63 -40.11
C GLN A 183 -37.05 -29.84 -40.09
N LEU A 184 -37.75 -29.23 -39.13
CA LEU A 184 -39.21 -29.33 -39.04
C LEU A 184 -39.92 -28.77 -40.28
N ILE A 185 -39.41 -27.69 -40.87
CA ILE A 185 -39.94 -27.14 -42.13
C ILE A 185 -39.77 -28.15 -43.25
N GLN A 186 -38.58 -28.74 -43.41
CA GLN A 186 -38.33 -29.75 -44.45
C GLN A 186 -39.23 -30.97 -44.29
N ASP A 187 -39.38 -31.49 -43.07
CA ASP A 187 -40.26 -32.64 -42.80
C ASP A 187 -41.72 -32.31 -43.15
N LYS A 188 -42.17 -31.08 -42.85
CA LYS A 188 -43.52 -30.62 -43.21
C LYS A 188 -43.71 -30.44 -44.72
N GLU A 189 -42.70 -29.94 -45.44
CA GLU A 189 -42.74 -29.84 -46.90
C GLU A 189 -42.88 -31.21 -47.55
N VAL A 190 -42.15 -32.23 -47.06
CA VAL A 190 -42.27 -33.61 -47.53
C VAL A 190 -43.68 -34.17 -47.27
N LEU A 191 -44.23 -33.95 -46.07
CA LEU A 191 -45.59 -34.37 -45.74
C LEU A 191 -46.65 -33.70 -46.64
N ILE A 192 -46.49 -32.41 -46.93
CA ILE A 192 -47.39 -31.67 -47.82
C ILE A 192 -47.30 -32.22 -49.24
N ALA A 193 -46.09 -32.48 -49.76
CA ALA A 193 -45.89 -33.05 -51.08
C ALA A 193 -46.56 -34.44 -51.21
N HIS A 194 -46.37 -35.31 -50.22
CA HIS A 194 -47.01 -36.63 -50.17
C HIS A 194 -48.55 -36.52 -50.14
N SER A 195 -49.09 -35.68 -49.26
CA SER A 195 -50.54 -35.46 -49.18
C SER A 195 -51.13 -34.91 -50.48
N HIS A 196 -50.38 -34.05 -51.19
CA HIS A 196 -50.80 -33.54 -52.50
C HIS A 196 -50.82 -34.64 -53.57
N GLU A 197 -49.82 -35.52 -53.60
CA GLU A 197 -49.76 -36.68 -54.49
C GLU A 197 -50.93 -37.64 -54.24
N GLU A 198 -51.22 -37.97 -52.97
CA GLU A 198 -52.38 -38.78 -52.58
C GLU A 198 -53.71 -38.14 -53.03
N ALA A 199 -53.87 -36.83 -52.83
CA ALA A 199 -55.10 -36.13 -53.22
C ALA A 199 -55.31 -36.13 -54.73
N GLU A 200 -54.26 -35.93 -55.54
CA GLU A 200 -54.36 -36.04 -57.00
C GLU A 200 -54.61 -37.49 -57.45
N GLY A 201 -54.04 -38.49 -56.76
CA GLY A 201 -54.35 -39.90 -56.98
C GLY A 201 -55.83 -40.22 -56.76
N LEU A 202 -56.38 -39.83 -55.60
CA LEU A 202 -57.81 -40.01 -55.28
C LEU A 202 -58.73 -39.29 -56.27
N LYS A 203 -58.35 -38.08 -56.70
CA LYS A 203 -59.09 -37.30 -57.69
C LYS A 203 -59.09 -37.97 -59.07
N ALA A 204 -57.99 -38.61 -59.46
CA ALA A 204 -57.93 -39.41 -60.69
C ALA A 204 -58.83 -40.65 -60.59
N GLU A 205 -58.79 -41.36 -59.46
CA GLU A 205 -59.66 -42.52 -59.19
C GLU A 205 -61.15 -42.13 -59.30
N LEU A 206 -61.56 -41.05 -58.62
CA LEU A 206 -62.93 -40.55 -58.65
C LEU A 206 -63.40 -40.14 -60.06
N LYS A 207 -62.52 -39.55 -60.88
CA LYS A 207 -62.82 -39.25 -62.29
C LYS A 207 -63.04 -40.51 -63.14
N THR A 208 -62.36 -41.60 -62.83
CA THR A 208 -62.55 -42.88 -63.54
C THR A 208 -63.77 -43.65 -63.07
N ASP A 209 -64.19 -43.46 -61.82
CA ASP A 209 -65.38 -44.10 -61.25
C ASP A 209 -66.68 -43.36 -61.58
N LEU A 210 -66.68 -42.04 -61.69
CA LEU A 210 -67.85 -41.22 -62.09
C LEU A 210 -68.61 -41.75 -63.33
N PRO A 211 -67.97 -42.15 -64.45
CA PRO A 211 -68.69 -42.72 -65.59
C PRO A 211 -69.24 -44.13 -65.36
N LYS A 212 -68.83 -44.87 -64.31
CA LYS A 212 -69.38 -46.18 -63.96
C LYS A 212 -70.71 -46.09 -63.19
N PHE A 213 -71.07 -44.90 -62.70
CA PHE A 213 -72.30 -44.62 -61.95
C PHE A 213 -73.31 -43.73 -62.70
N ALA A 214 -73.06 -43.41 -63.97
CA ALA A 214 -74.04 -42.72 -64.82
C ALA A 214 -75.03 -43.74 -65.43
N PRO A 215 -76.35 -43.56 -65.27
CA PRO A 215 -77.39 -44.46 -65.81
C PRO A 215 -77.51 -44.42 -67.33
#